data_AF-A0AAV9JUI9-F1
#
_entry.id   AF-A0AAV9JUI9-F1
#
_cell.length_a   1.000
_cell.length_b   1.000
_cell.length_c   1.000
_cell.angle_alpha   90.00
_cell.angle_beta   90.00
_cell.angle_gamma   90.00
#
_symmetry.space_group_name_H-M   'P 1'
#
loop_
_entity.id
_entity.type
_entity.pdbx_description
1 polymer ?
#
loop_
_entity_poly.entity_id
_entity_poly.type
_entity_poly.pdbx_seq_one_letter_code
_entity_poly.pdbx_strand_id
1 'polypeptide(L)'
;MEGDAKESPDANDGRDKAQDVEKQQLPDGSGGFHGQRRASKQDKADPFGDESDAEVKYRTMAWWQAAMIMLAETISLGILSLPSVLASIGLVASIILIAGLGLTATYTGYTIWQFKMAYPHVHNLADVGEVLLGPFGREFFGAAQTIFLVFTMGSHLLTFTIAMNAITGHATCTIVWAIVALVVFFICTLPRTLKRVSYLSIASFISIFSAVMITMVGVGIEQPDPVVHATVKTGFATAFASVTNIVFAYAGHVAFFTFISELKDPRDFPKALYVLQVCDTTMYIVVAIVVYRYAGTDVASPALGSTGSVVKKVAYGIALPTGVLWLYINQGHWFSNGRKTVLTVANFLIFCLGAAICGIGLYASGVQIKADSGSGGSWSCADNQSGG
;
A
#
# COMPACT_ATOMS: atom_id res chain seq x y z
N MET A 1 -63.45 -53.41 -45.56
CA MET A 1 -62.79 -52.21 -46.14
C MET A 1 -61.57 -51.84 -45.27
N GLU A 2 -60.40 -52.48 -45.33
CA GLU A 2 -59.82 -53.45 -46.29
C GLU A 2 -59.21 -52.82 -47.55
N GLY A 3 -58.00 -53.27 -47.92
CA GLY A 3 -57.05 -52.61 -48.85
C GLY A 3 -56.16 -51.59 -48.11
N ASP A 4 -54.89 -51.84 -47.74
CA ASP A 4 -53.91 -52.91 -48.03
C ASP A 4 -53.18 -52.82 -49.40
N ALA A 5 -51.86 -53.11 -49.38
CA ALA A 5 -50.86 -53.01 -50.47
C ALA A 5 -50.63 -51.58 -51.06
N LYS A 6 -49.46 -51.15 -51.57
CA LYS A 6 -48.10 -51.70 -51.87
C LYS A 6 -47.14 -50.50 -52.10
N GLU A 7 -45.80 -50.53 -52.23
CA GLU A 7 -44.73 -51.55 -52.29
C GLU A 7 -43.41 -50.94 -51.68
N SER A 8 -42.25 -51.10 -52.33
CA SER A 8 -40.88 -50.63 -52.01
C SER A 8 -39.95 -50.94 -53.22
N PRO A 9 -38.60 -50.79 -53.22
CA PRO A 9 -37.65 -50.31 -52.18
C PRO A 9 -37.31 -48.81 -52.39
N ASP A 10 -36.20 -48.18 -51.96
CA ASP A 10 -34.88 -48.55 -51.38
C ASP A 10 -34.32 -47.32 -50.58
N ALA A 11 -33.20 -47.29 -49.84
CA ALA A 11 -32.09 -48.23 -49.62
C ALA A 11 -31.41 -47.99 -48.23
N ASN A 12 -30.18 -48.49 -48.05
CA ASN A 12 -29.22 -48.15 -46.98
C ASN A 12 -29.01 -46.61 -46.81
N ASP A 13 -28.68 -46.05 -45.64
CA ASP A 13 -28.31 -46.61 -44.31
C ASP A 13 -28.65 -45.59 -43.18
N GLY A 14 -28.38 -45.74 -41.87
CA GLY A 14 -27.60 -46.77 -41.17
C GLY A 14 -27.63 -46.74 -39.63
N ARG A 15 -28.74 -46.29 -39.02
CA ARG A 15 -29.09 -46.39 -37.57
C ARG A 15 -28.14 -45.76 -36.52
N ASP A 16 -28.47 -44.53 -36.15
CA ASP A 16 -29.03 -44.15 -34.83
C ASP A 16 -28.63 -44.92 -33.52
N LYS A 17 -28.11 -44.16 -32.53
CA LYS A 17 -28.22 -44.29 -31.04
C LYS A 17 -27.88 -45.60 -30.29
N ALA A 18 -27.01 -45.49 -29.27
CA ALA A 18 -27.30 -45.85 -27.85
C ALA A 18 -26.11 -45.48 -26.91
N GLN A 19 -26.35 -45.52 -25.60
CA GLN A 19 -25.32 -45.54 -24.53
C GLN A 19 -24.79 -46.99 -24.36
N ASP A 20 -23.64 -47.29 -23.74
CA ASP A 20 -23.53 -47.39 -22.28
C ASP A 20 -22.11 -47.74 -21.76
N VAL A 21 -21.91 -47.42 -20.47
CA VAL A 21 -21.19 -48.15 -19.39
C VAL A 21 -19.81 -48.81 -19.64
N GLU A 22 -18.89 -48.46 -18.72
CA GLU A 22 -17.69 -49.21 -18.28
C GLU A 22 -16.49 -49.33 -19.26
N LYS A 23 -15.30 -48.97 -18.75
CA LYS A 23 -14.03 -49.47 -19.28
C LYS A 23 -13.04 -49.77 -18.15
N GLN A 24 -12.48 -50.97 -18.21
CA GLN A 24 -11.87 -51.67 -17.07
C GLN A 24 -10.38 -51.36 -16.88
N GLN A 25 -9.81 -51.88 -15.78
CA GLN A 25 -8.45 -51.67 -15.30
C GLN A 25 -7.36 -52.51 -16.01
N LEU A 26 -6.20 -51.89 -16.18
CA LEU A 26 -4.84 -52.51 -16.17
C LEU A 26 -4.50 -53.43 -17.39
N PRO A 27 -3.19 -53.61 -17.73
CA PRO A 27 -2.15 -54.23 -16.91
C PRO A 27 -0.94 -53.33 -16.57
N ASP A 28 -0.08 -53.84 -15.66
CA ASP A 28 1.21 -53.29 -15.24
C ASP A 28 2.37 -53.73 -16.17
N GLY A 29 3.53 -53.05 -16.15
CA GLY A 29 4.57 -53.18 -17.17
C GLY A 29 5.94 -52.52 -16.93
N SER A 30 6.45 -52.51 -15.69
CA SER A 30 7.90 -52.48 -15.33
C SER A 30 8.87 -51.42 -15.95
N GLY A 31 9.50 -50.63 -15.07
CA GLY A 31 10.96 -50.40 -15.11
C GLY A 31 11.53 -49.27 -15.97
N GLY A 32 11.68 -48.07 -15.40
CA GLY A 32 12.45 -46.98 -16.01
C GLY A 32 12.93 -45.93 -15.01
N PHE A 33 14.22 -45.98 -14.62
CA PHE A 33 14.79 -45.10 -13.59
C PHE A 33 15.24 -43.74 -14.18
N HIS A 34 14.27 -42.86 -14.50
CA HIS A 34 14.56 -41.47 -14.89
C HIS A 34 13.99 -40.47 -13.87
N GLY A 35 14.89 -39.66 -13.29
CA GLY A 35 14.55 -38.61 -12.33
C GLY A 35 13.85 -37.42 -12.99
N GLN A 36 12.57 -37.58 -13.35
CA GLN A 36 11.71 -36.43 -13.62
C GLN A 36 11.55 -35.62 -12.33
N ARG A 37 12.33 -34.55 -12.22
CA ARG A 37 12.15 -33.47 -11.25
C ARG A 37 10.67 -33.06 -11.28
N ARG A 38 9.93 -33.37 -10.21
CA ARG A 38 8.52 -32.98 -10.06
C ARG A 38 8.44 -31.45 -10.05
N ALA A 39 8.33 -30.85 -11.23
CA ALA A 39 7.64 -29.59 -11.37
C ALA A 39 6.23 -29.84 -10.86
N SER A 40 5.88 -29.27 -9.72
CA SER A 40 4.49 -29.20 -9.30
C SER A 40 3.73 -28.53 -10.44
N LYS A 41 2.74 -29.24 -11.01
CA LYS A 41 1.62 -28.54 -11.64
C LYS A 41 1.00 -27.71 -10.52
N GLN A 42 1.40 -26.46 -10.46
CA GLN A 42 0.78 -25.47 -9.60
C GLN A 42 -0.61 -25.28 -10.19
N ASP A 43 -1.57 -25.95 -9.56
CA ASP A 43 -2.95 -25.91 -10.03
C ASP A 43 -3.39 -24.46 -10.03
N LYS A 44 -4.12 -24.02 -11.07
CA LYS A 44 -4.47 -22.60 -11.26
C LYS A 44 -5.63 -22.18 -10.35
N ALA A 45 -5.64 -22.72 -9.14
CA ALA A 45 -6.59 -22.48 -8.09
C ALA A 45 -6.48 -21.05 -7.55
N ASP A 46 -7.58 -20.65 -6.93
CA ASP A 46 -7.69 -19.42 -6.15
C ASP A 46 -6.66 -19.40 -4.99
N PRO A 47 -5.94 -18.29 -4.70
CA PRO A 47 -4.94 -18.24 -3.63
C PRO A 47 -5.49 -18.57 -2.23
N PHE A 48 -6.81 -18.49 -2.03
CA PHE A 48 -7.49 -18.86 -0.79
C PHE A 48 -8.30 -20.17 -0.88
N GLY A 49 -8.42 -20.78 -2.07
CA GLY A 49 -9.24 -21.97 -2.29
C GLY A 49 -10.74 -21.72 -2.07
N ASP A 50 -11.47 -22.79 -1.71
CA ASP A 50 -12.82 -22.66 -1.15
C ASP A 50 -12.75 -22.52 0.38
N GLU A 51 -13.29 -21.43 0.89
CA GLU A 51 -13.33 -21.13 2.33
C GLU A 51 -14.61 -21.62 3.02
N SER A 52 -15.44 -22.44 2.36
CA SER A 52 -16.70 -22.99 2.88
C SER A 52 -16.57 -23.59 4.29
N ASP A 53 -15.66 -24.55 4.47
CA ASP A 53 -15.39 -25.24 5.76
C ASP A 53 -14.13 -24.75 6.50
N ALA A 54 -13.53 -23.62 6.07
CA ALA A 54 -12.28 -23.12 6.66
C ALA A 54 -12.48 -22.44 8.05
N GLU A 55 -11.69 -22.86 9.05
CA GLU A 55 -11.65 -22.26 10.40
C GLU A 55 -11.31 -20.75 10.39
N VAL A 56 -10.56 -20.30 9.37
CA VAL A 56 -10.21 -18.90 9.13
C VAL A 56 -10.57 -18.58 7.70
N LYS A 57 -11.46 -17.60 7.51
CA LYS A 57 -11.87 -17.08 6.21
C LYS A 57 -11.20 -15.72 6.00
N TYR A 58 -10.48 -15.57 4.90
CA TYR A 58 -9.79 -14.34 4.52
C TYR A 58 -10.71 -13.42 3.70
N ARG A 59 -11.63 -13.98 2.90
CA ARG A 59 -12.61 -13.21 2.08
C ARG A 59 -13.76 -12.60 2.87
N THR A 60 -13.41 -11.67 3.76
CA THR A 60 -14.34 -11.11 4.74
C THR A 60 -14.52 -9.59 4.65
N MET A 61 -13.84 -8.94 3.70
CA MET A 61 -13.85 -7.49 3.47
C MET A 61 -14.92 -7.08 2.46
N ALA A 62 -15.70 -6.04 2.78
CA ALA A 62 -16.60 -5.38 1.84
C ALA A 62 -15.87 -4.28 1.02
N TRP A 63 -16.42 -3.89 -0.12
CA TRP A 63 -15.80 -2.86 -0.99
C TRP A 63 -15.58 -1.51 -0.29
N TRP A 64 -16.51 -1.09 0.58
CA TRP A 64 -16.37 0.15 1.34
C TRP A 64 -15.27 0.04 2.42
N GLN A 65 -15.05 -1.16 2.96
CA GLN A 65 -13.96 -1.44 3.90
C GLN A 65 -12.60 -1.38 3.20
N ALA A 66 -12.51 -1.89 1.97
CA ALA A 66 -11.34 -1.74 1.12
C ALA A 66 -11.07 -0.26 0.77
N ALA A 67 -12.11 0.50 0.41
CA ALA A 67 -11.99 1.94 0.16
C ALA A 67 -11.41 2.69 1.37
N MET A 68 -11.91 2.43 2.58
CA MET A 68 -11.38 3.05 3.81
C MET A 68 -9.94 2.65 4.14
N ILE A 69 -9.52 1.42 3.82
CA ILE A 69 -8.12 1.00 3.97
C ILE A 69 -7.23 1.75 2.96
N MET A 70 -7.62 1.78 1.68
CA MET A 70 -6.85 2.45 0.63
C MET A 70 -6.72 3.95 0.91
N LEU A 71 -7.80 4.62 1.32
CA LEU A 71 -7.80 6.03 1.72
C LEU A 71 -6.85 6.30 2.89
N ALA A 72 -6.86 5.45 3.92
CA ALA A 72 -5.98 5.62 5.07
C ALA A 72 -4.49 5.42 4.72
N GLU A 73 -4.18 4.61 3.70
CA GLU A 73 -2.82 4.37 3.20
C GLU A 73 -2.32 5.54 2.33
N THR A 74 -3.08 5.95 1.30
CA THR A 74 -2.63 6.96 0.32
C THR A 74 -2.48 8.36 0.96
N ILE A 75 -3.51 8.79 1.69
CA ILE A 75 -3.59 10.15 2.23
C ILE A 75 -2.48 10.41 3.26
N SER A 76 -2.11 9.40 4.06
CA SER A 76 -1.17 9.48 5.20
C SER A 76 0.11 10.26 4.89
N LEU A 77 0.82 9.86 3.83
CA LEU A 77 2.07 10.50 3.41
C LEU A 77 1.89 11.46 2.23
N GLY A 78 1.00 11.13 1.29
CA GLY A 78 0.86 11.88 0.04
C GLY A 78 0.50 13.34 0.29
N ILE A 79 -0.60 13.57 1.01
CA ILE A 79 -1.22 14.90 1.12
C ILE A 79 -0.34 15.94 1.82
N LEU A 80 0.59 15.49 2.67
CA LEU A 80 1.47 16.37 3.43
C LEU A 80 2.65 16.90 2.62
N SER A 81 2.93 16.31 1.46
CA SER A 81 4.02 16.73 0.55
C SER A 81 3.55 17.63 -0.60
N LEU A 82 2.28 17.52 -0.99
CA LEU A 82 1.73 18.25 -2.15
C LEU A 82 1.77 19.79 -2.00
N PRO A 83 1.55 20.39 -0.81
CA PRO A 83 1.72 21.83 -0.64
C PRO A 83 3.11 22.36 -1.03
N SER A 84 4.20 21.65 -0.71
CA SER A 84 5.56 22.08 -1.10
C SER A 84 5.86 21.82 -2.58
N VAL A 85 5.11 20.94 -3.24
CA VAL A 85 5.15 20.78 -4.71
C VAL A 85 4.59 22.03 -5.41
N LEU A 86 3.51 22.63 -4.90
CA LEU A 86 2.95 23.87 -5.46
C LEU A 86 3.91 25.05 -5.30
N ALA A 87 4.59 25.15 -4.16
CA ALA A 87 5.68 26.10 -3.97
C ALA A 87 6.84 25.89 -4.95
N SER A 88 7.17 24.62 -5.25
CA SER A 88 8.25 24.26 -6.16
C SER A 88 7.93 24.61 -7.62
N ILE A 89 6.92 23.99 -8.25
CA ILE A 89 6.66 24.10 -9.70
C ILE A 89 5.54 25.09 -10.07
N GLY A 90 4.91 25.73 -9.07
CA GLY A 90 3.82 26.68 -9.27
C GLY A 90 2.43 26.01 -9.31
N LEU A 91 1.41 26.83 -9.03
CA LEU A 91 0.03 26.38 -8.82
C LEU A 91 -0.58 25.69 -10.06
N VAL A 92 -0.45 26.29 -11.25
CA VAL A 92 -1.15 25.82 -12.45
C VAL A 92 -0.59 24.47 -12.93
N ALA A 93 0.75 24.35 -12.98
CA ALA A 93 1.42 23.11 -13.36
C ALA A 93 1.08 21.97 -12.38
N SER A 94 1.10 22.26 -11.08
CA SER A 94 0.80 21.26 -10.04
C SER A 94 -0.62 20.73 -10.10
N ILE A 95 -1.63 21.58 -10.28
CA ILE A 95 -3.04 21.13 -10.35
C ILE A 95 -3.25 20.23 -11.58
N ILE A 96 -2.68 20.61 -12.73
CA ILE A 96 -2.75 19.79 -13.96
C ILE A 96 -2.08 18.43 -13.75
N LEU A 97 -0.92 18.39 -13.07
CA LEU A 97 -0.21 17.15 -12.76
C LEU A 97 -0.95 16.28 -11.72
N ILE A 98 -1.48 16.86 -10.65
CA ILE A 98 -2.25 16.15 -9.61
C ILE A 98 -3.52 15.54 -10.22
N ALA A 99 -4.23 16.26 -11.10
CA ALA A 99 -5.40 15.75 -11.80
C ALA A 99 -5.04 14.71 -12.87
N GLY A 100 -4.02 14.96 -13.69
CA GLY A 100 -3.61 14.07 -14.80
C GLY A 100 -2.97 12.76 -14.32
N LEU A 101 -2.14 12.81 -13.28
CA LEU A 101 -1.62 11.62 -12.62
C LEU A 101 -2.71 10.89 -11.84
N GLY A 102 -3.68 11.62 -11.25
CA GLY A 102 -4.87 11.02 -10.64
C GLY A 102 -5.71 10.22 -11.65
N LEU A 103 -6.00 10.79 -12.83
CA LEU A 103 -6.71 10.07 -13.90
C LEU A 103 -5.92 8.84 -14.41
N THR A 104 -4.59 8.97 -14.48
CA THR A 104 -3.70 7.87 -14.86
C THR A 104 -3.72 6.76 -13.81
N ALA A 105 -3.68 7.12 -12.52
CA ALA A 105 -3.84 6.23 -11.37
C ALA A 105 -5.18 5.49 -11.39
N THR A 106 -6.30 6.16 -11.72
CA THR A 106 -7.60 5.49 -11.93
C THR A 106 -7.50 4.39 -12.99
N TYR A 107 -6.88 4.72 -14.13
CA TYR A 107 -6.78 3.82 -15.28
C TYR A 107 -5.88 2.61 -14.98
N THR A 108 -4.72 2.83 -14.35
CA THR A 108 -3.83 1.73 -13.96
C THR A 108 -4.43 0.86 -12.86
N GLY A 109 -5.15 1.44 -11.90
CA GLY A 109 -5.89 0.68 -10.88
C GLY A 109 -7.00 -0.20 -11.47
N TYR A 110 -7.71 0.32 -12.47
CA TYR A 110 -8.74 -0.43 -13.20
C TYR A 110 -8.12 -1.54 -14.09
N THR A 111 -6.95 -1.29 -14.66
CA THR A 111 -6.19 -2.29 -15.44
C THR A 111 -5.68 -3.42 -14.55
N ILE A 112 -5.19 -3.11 -13.33
CA ILE A 112 -4.83 -4.11 -12.31
C ILE A 112 -6.01 -5.01 -11.96
N TRP A 113 -7.20 -4.43 -11.80
CA TRP A 113 -8.42 -5.20 -11.55
C TRP A 113 -8.77 -6.14 -12.72
N GLN A 114 -8.73 -5.67 -13.96
CA GLN A 114 -8.94 -6.54 -15.14
C GLN A 114 -7.92 -7.68 -15.20
N PHE A 115 -6.64 -7.40 -14.94
CA PHE A 115 -5.59 -8.42 -14.92
C PHE A 115 -5.85 -9.47 -13.84
N LYS A 116 -6.27 -9.06 -12.63
CA LYS A 116 -6.65 -9.96 -11.54
C LYS A 116 -7.93 -10.76 -11.84
N MET A 117 -8.86 -10.22 -12.61
CA MET A 117 -10.04 -10.97 -13.09
C MET A 117 -9.68 -12.01 -14.16
N ALA A 118 -8.68 -11.73 -15.01
CA ALA A 118 -8.16 -12.71 -15.97
C ALA A 118 -7.26 -13.78 -15.31
N TYR A 119 -6.53 -13.43 -14.26
CA TYR A 119 -5.59 -14.30 -13.55
C TYR A 119 -5.86 -14.33 -12.03
N PRO A 120 -6.87 -15.08 -11.55
CA PRO A 120 -7.25 -15.11 -10.14
C PRO A 120 -6.14 -15.54 -9.17
N HIS A 121 -5.18 -16.35 -9.62
CA HIS A 121 -4.04 -16.84 -8.83
C HIS A 121 -2.98 -15.77 -8.48
N VAL A 122 -3.01 -14.59 -9.12
CA VAL A 122 -2.05 -13.50 -8.90
C VAL A 122 -2.42 -12.74 -7.63
N HIS A 123 -1.63 -12.84 -6.56
CA HIS A 123 -1.85 -12.15 -5.28
C HIS A 123 -0.90 -10.96 -5.07
N ASN A 124 0.29 -10.96 -5.68
CA ASN A 124 1.29 -9.90 -5.54
C ASN A 124 1.94 -9.54 -6.89
N LEU A 125 2.81 -8.52 -6.91
CA LEU A 125 3.41 -8.01 -8.15
C LEU A 125 4.50 -8.95 -8.72
N ALA A 126 5.13 -9.80 -7.89
CA ALA A 126 6.00 -10.86 -8.36
C ALA A 126 5.21 -11.89 -9.19
N ASP A 127 3.99 -12.26 -8.77
CA ASP A 127 3.12 -13.17 -9.54
C ASP A 127 2.73 -12.56 -10.90
N VAL A 128 2.50 -11.23 -10.96
CA VAL A 128 2.33 -10.49 -12.23
C VAL A 128 3.59 -10.63 -13.09
N GLY A 129 4.77 -10.47 -12.49
CA GLY A 129 6.05 -10.68 -13.15
C GLY A 129 6.23 -12.10 -13.70
N GLU A 130 5.79 -13.13 -12.95
CA GLU A 130 5.83 -14.53 -13.40
C GLU A 130 4.92 -14.76 -14.62
N VAL A 131 3.72 -14.16 -14.63
CA VAL A 131 2.78 -14.24 -15.76
C VAL A 131 3.27 -13.47 -17.00
N LEU A 132 3.95 -12.32 -16.84
CA LEU A 132 4.38 -11.47 -17.95
C LEU A 132 5.74 -11.86 -18.56
N LEU A 133 6.73 -12.22 -17.73
CA LEU A 133 8.12 -12.45 -18.16
C LEU A 133 8.73 -13.74 -17.55
N GLY A 134 7.90 -14.63 -17.00
CA GLY A 134 8.36 -15.87 -16.40
C GLY A 134 9.26 -15.66 -15.17
N PRO A 135 10.18 -16.60 -14.87
CA PRO A 135 11.01 -16.56 -13.66
C PRO A 135 11.81 -15.26 -13.49
N PHE A 136 12.29 -14.64 -14.57
CA PHE A 136 13.01 -13.36 -14.50
C PHE A 136 12.09 -12.22 -14.05
N GLY A 137 10.88 -12.13 -14.60
CA GLY A 137 9.90 -11.12 -14.22
C GLY A 137 9.53 -11.22 -12.75
N ARG A 138 9.36 -12.44 -12.25
CA ARG A 138 8.99 -12.66 -10.84
C ARG A 138 9.99 -12.04 -9.87
N GLU A 139 11.26 -12.38 -10.02
CA GLU A 139 12.30 -11.88 -9.13
C GLU A 139 12.49 -10.36 -9.31
N PHE A 140 12.38 -9.83 -10.53
CA PHE A 140 12.45 -8.39 -10.80
C PHE A 140 11.29 -7.60 -10.15
N PHE A 141 10.04 -7.96 -10.42
CA PHE A 141 8.87 -7.26 -9.87
C PHE A 141 8.71 -7.50 -8.37
N GLY A 142 9.07 -8.67 -7.86
CA GLY A 142 9.09 -8.98 -6.42
C GLY A 142 10.14 -8.17 -5.66
N ALA A 143 11.36 -8.05 -6.21
CA ALA A 143 12.39 -7.16 -5.65
C ALA A 143 11.94 -5.69 -5.69
N ALA A 144 11.40 -5.22 -6.82
CA ALA A 144 10.91 -3.84 -6.95
C ALA A 144 9.79 -3.51 -5.95
N GLN A 145 8.79 -4.39 -5.79
CA GLN A 145 7.73 -4.24 -4.79
C GLN A 145 8.30 -4.20 -3.37
N THR A 146 9.24 -5.10 -3.05
CA THR A 146 9.85 -5.20 -1.71
C THR A 146 10.66 -3.95 -1.38
N ILE A 147 11.50 -3.47 -2.31
CA ILE A 147 12.31 -2.27 -2.14
C ILE A 147 11.42 -1.04 -1.95
N PHE A 148 10.35 -0.90 -2.75
CA PHE A 148 9.39 0.19 -2.60
C PHE A 148 8.73 0.18 -1.21
N LEU A 149 8.23 -0.98 -0.75
CA LEU A 149 7.61 -1.10 0.57
C LEU A 149 8.59 -0.78 1.70
N VAL A 150 9.87 -1.18 1.61
CA VAL A 150 10.91 -0.83 2.60
C VAL A 150 11.11 0.69 2.69
N PHE A 151 11.20 1.39 1.56
CA PHE A 151 11.32 2.85 1.57
C PHE A 151 10.05 3.55 2.08
N THR A 152 8.85 3.04 1.75
CA THR A 152 7.57 3.55 2.28
C THR A 152 7.46 3.38 3.79
N MET A 153 7.97 2.29 4.38
CA MET A 153 8.08 2.14 5.83
C MET A 153 9.11 3.13 6.43
N GLY A 154 10.23 3.36 5.75
CA GLY A 154 11.20 4.39 6.13
C GLY A 154 10.60 5.81 6.15
N SER A 155 9.74 6.13 5.18
CA SER A 155 9.01 7.41 5.13
C SER A 155 8.06 7.58 6.31
N HIS A 156 7.31 6.54 6.69
CA HIS A 156 6.47 6.56 7.90
C HIS A 156 7.28 6.79 9.19
N LEU A 157 8.44 6.14 9.33
CA LEU A 157 9.34 6.35 10.47
C LEU A 157 9.85 7.81 10.53
N LEU A 158 10.24 8.38 9.38
CA LEU A 158 10.66 9.78 9.27
C LEU A 158 9.54 10.75 9.65
N THR A 159 8.31 10.53 9.16
CA THR A 159 7.15 11.37 9.52
C THR A 159 6.87 11.33 11.02
N PHE A 160 7.02 10.18 11.67
CA PHE A 160 6.89 10.06 13.13
C PHE A 160 8.00 10.81 13.87
N THR A 161 9.26 10.74 13.45
CA THR A 161 10.34 11.49 14.16
C THR A 161 10.18 12.99 14.03
N ILE A 162 9.74 13.49 12.87
CA ILE A 162 9.40 14.91 12.67
C ILE A 162 8.26 15.32 13.60
N ALA A 163 7.19 14.50 13.71
CA ALA A 163 6.08 14.74 14.62
C ALA A 163 6.53 14.82 16.09
N MET A 164 7.35 13.87 16.54
CA MET A 164 7.85 13.83 17.92
C MET A 164 8.84 14.96 18.23
N ASN A 165 9.71 15.33 17.30
CA ASN A 165 10.59 16.51 17.43
C ASN A 165 9.75 17.80 17.57
N ALA A 166 8.73 17.97 16.72
CA ALA A 166 7.84 19.13 16.75
C ALA A 166 7.01 19.21 18.04
N ILE A 167 6.52 18.08 18.57
CA ILE A 167 5.78 18.02 19.84
C ILE A 167 6.70 18.31 21.02
N THR A 168 7.85 17.63 21.11
CA THR A 168 8.72 17.71 22.30
C THR A 168 9.66 18.91 22.31
N GLY A 169 9.86 19.58 21.17
CA GLY A 169 10.85 20.66 21.05
C GLY A 169 12.28 20.13 21.04
N HIS A 170 12.52 19.05 20.28
CA HIS A 170 13.85 18.44 20.07
C HIS A 170 14.51 17.96 21.39
N ALA A 171 13.69 17.48 22.34
CA ALA A 171 14.12 17.09 23.69
C ALA A 171 15.14 15.92 23.73
N THR A 172 15.25 15.13 22.66
CA THR A 172 16.25 14.08 22.47
C THR A 172 16.61 13.96 21.00
N CYS A 173 17.83 13.50 20.70
CA CYS A 173 18.32 13.29 19.33
C CYS A 173 17.34 12.45 18.49
N THR A 174 17.10 12.86 17.24
CA THR A 174 16.09 12.28 16.31
C THR A 174 16.15 10.75 16.16
N ILE A 175 17.34 10.14 16.26
CA ILE A 175 17.50 8.68 16.23
C ILE A 175 16.78 7.96 17.39
N VAL A 176 16.67 8.57 18.57
CA VAL A 176 15.91 8.00 19.70
C VAL A 176 14.44 7.88 19.33
N TRP A 177 13.87 8.91 18.69
CA TRP A 177 12.50 8.86 18.18
C TRP A 177 12.34 7.84 17.05
N ALA A 178 13.35 7.62 16.20
CA ALA A 178 13.30 6.59 15.15
C ALA A 178 13.24 5.17 15.74
N ILE A 179 13.99 4.90 16.81
CA ILE A 179 13.97 3.63 17.53
C ILE A 179 12.61 3.44 18.25
N VAL A 180 12.08 4.49 18.88
CA VAL A 180 10.73 4.45 19.48
C VAL A 180 9.65 4.19 18.42
N ALA A 181 9.73 4.87 17.26
CA ALA A 181 8.81 4.67 16.14
C ALA A 181 8.83 3.21 15.65
N LEU A 182 10.02 2.63 15.48
CA LEU A 182 10.20 1.24 15.06
C LEU A 182 9.54 0.25 16.02
N VAL A 183 9.73 0.44 17.34
CA VAL A 183 9.12 -0.43 18.36
C VAL A 183 7.60 -0.27 18.40
N VAL A 184 7.08 0.96 18.35
CA VAL A 184 5.63 1.23 18.36
C VAL A 184 4.96 0.66 17.11
N PHE A 185 5.50 0.94 15.92
CA PHE A 185 4.94 0.43 14.66
C PHE A 185 5.07 -1.08 14.53
N PHE A 186 6.16 -1.70 15.02
CA PHE A 186 6.23 -3.17 15.07
C PHE A 186 5.13 -3.76 15.95
N ILE A 187 4.96 -3.26 17.19
CA ILE A 187 3.93 -3.75 18.10
C ILE A 187 2.54 -3.57 17.48
N CYS A 188 2.27 -2.44 16.82
CA CYS A 188 1.01 -2.13 16.16
C CYS A 188 0.75 -2.89 14.84
N THR A 189 1.76 -3.51 14.23
CA THR A 189 1.62 -4.33 13.00
C THR A 189 1.46 -5.83 13.26
N LEU A 190 1.42 -6.25 14.53
CA LEU A 190 1.06 -7.61 14.92
C LEU A 190 -0.39 -8.10 14.58
N PRO A 191 -1.45 -7.27 14.42
CA PRO A 191 -2.82 -7.74 14.18
C PRO A 191 -3.08 -8.10 12.69
N ARG A 192 -2.56 -9.25 12.26
CA ARG A 192 -2.49 -9.76 10.87
C ARG A 192 -3.81 -9.96 10.08
N THR A 193 -4.96 -9.41 10.49
CA THR A 193 -6.26 -9.63 9.83
C THR A 193 -6.84 -8.32 9.28
N LEU A 194 -6.92 -8.14 7.95
CA LEU A 194 -7.32 -6.85 7.35
C LEU A 194 -8.72 -6.39 7.76
N LYS A 195 -9.67 -7.30 8.03
CA LYS A 195 -10.99 -6.93 8.56
C LYS A 195 -10.95 -6.18 9.89
N ARG A 196 -9.95 -6.44 10.76
CA ARG A 196 -9.72 -5.65 11.97
C ARG A 196 -8.99 -4.34 11.65
N VAL A 197 -8.02 -4.39 10.74
CA VAL A 197 -7.29 -3.20 10.26
C VAL A 197 -8.25 -2.17 9.65
N SER A 198 -9.28 -2.58 8.90
CA SER A 198 -10.28 -1.67 8.31
C SER A 198 -10.95 -0.75 9.32
N TYR A 199 -11.31 -1.25 10.51
CA TYR A 199 -11.88 -0.41 11.57
C TYR A 199 -10.86 0.56 12.18
N LEU A 200 -9.57 0.18 12.20
CA LEU A 200 -8.48 1.09 12.56
C LEU A 200 -8.25 2.13 11.46
N SER A 201 -8.29 1.74 10.18
CA SER A 201 -8.18 2.65 9.02
C SER A 201 -9.25 3.74 9.02
N ILE A 202 -10.47 3.45 9.48
CA ILE A 202 -11.51 4.47 9.68
C ILE A 202 -11.08 5.50 10.74
N ALA A 203 -10.56 5.04 11.89
CA ALA A 203 -10.03 5.92 12.93
C ALA A 203 -8.81 6.72 12.43
N SER A 204 -7.92 6.09 11.65
CA SER A 204 -6.76 6.74 11.03
C SER A 204 -7.16 7.80 10.00
N PHE A 205 -8.15 7.52 9.16
CA PHE A 205 -8.69 8.49 8.21
C PHE A 205 -9.29 9.70 8.94
N ILE A 206 -10.12 9.47 9.97
CA ILE A 206 -10.69 10.56 10.79
C ILE A 206 -9.58 11.38 11.49
N SER A 207 -8.56 10.71 12.02
CA SER A 207 -7.38 11.29 12.65
C SER A 207 -6.60 12.21 11.70
N ILE A 208 -6.18 11.69 10.54
CA ILE A 208 -5.43 12.45 9.53
C ILE A 208 -6.30 13.58 8.93
N PHE A 209 -7.57 13.30 8.59
CA PHE A 209 -8.50 14.32 8.10
C PHE A 209 -8.64 15.48 9.09
N SER A 210 -8.82 15.19 10.38
CA SER A 210 -8.94 16.21 11.43
C SER A 210 -7.66 17.02 11.58
N ALA A 211 -6.49 16.38 11.59
CA ALA A 211 -5.19 17.06 11.62
C ALA A 211 -4.97 17.98 10.41
N VAL A 212 -5.40 17.55 9.22
CA VAL A 212 -5.32 18.34 7.98
C VAL A 212 -6.30 19.53 8.00
N MET A 213 -7.54 19.35 8.48
CA MET A 213 -8.47 20.48 8.67
C MET A 213 -7.92 21.51 9.65
N ILE A 214 -7.36 21.06 10.78
CA ILE A 214 -6.71 21.93 11.78
C ILE A 214 -5.50 22.65 11.19
N THR A 215 -4.71 21.98 10.34
CA THR A 215 -3.58 22.59 9.64
C THR A 215 -4.06 23.69 8.68
N MET A 216 -5.08 23.43 7.86
CA MET A 216 -5.64 24.44 6.94
C MET A 216 -6.19 25.67 7.66
N VAL A 217 -6.93 25.47 8.76
CA VAL A 217 -7.41 26.58 9.60
C VAL A 217 -6.24 27.32 10.25
N GLY A 218 -5.22 26.59 10.73
CA GLY A 218 -4.00 27.14 11.34
C GLY A 218 -3.23 28.08 10.42
N VAL A 219 -2.85 27.61 9.22
CA VAL A 219 -2.14 28.46 8.25
C VAL A 219 -3.06 29.62 7.81
N GLY A 220 -4.37 29.40 7.71
CA GLY A 220 -5.34 30.43 7.32
C GLY A 220 -5.59 31.56 8.35
N ILE A 221 -5.15 31.40 9.61
CA ILE A 221 -5.22 32.47 10.64
C ILE A 221 -3.87 33.15 10.91
N GLU A 222 -2.77 32.57 10.44
CA GLU A 222 -1.45 33.20 10.50
C GLU A 222 -1.29 34.19 9.34
N GLN A 223 -0.58 35.30 9.56
CA GLN A 223 -0.79 36.53 8.76
C GLN A 223 -0.46 36.34 7.26
N PRO A 224 -1.44 36.48 6.35
CA PRO A 224 -1.27 36.05 4.97
C PRO A 224 -0.83 37.19 4.05
N ASP A 225 0.44 37.22 3.65
CA ASP A 225 0.82 37.82 2.36
C ASP A 225 2.00 37.15 1.60
N PRO A 226 1.95 35.84 1.33
CA PRO A 226 2.81 35.25 0.31
C PRO A 226 2.26 35.51 -1.11
N VAL A 227 3.13 35.94 -2.02
CA VAL A 227 2.81 36.12 -3.43
C VAL A 227 2.58 34.76 -4.09
N VAL A 228 1.34 34.49 -4.51
CA VAL A 228 0.99 33.22 -5.17
C VAL A 228 1.51 33.19 -6.60
N HIS A 229 2.65 32.52 -6.81
CA HIS A 229 3.18 32.30 -8.15
C HIS A 229 2.35 31.24 -8.89
N ALA A 230 1.59 31.68 -9.89
CA ALA A 230 0.80 30.80 -10.77
C ALA A 230 1.68 29.85 -11.60
N THR A 231 2.86 30.33 -12.01
CA THR A 231 3.93 29.58 -12.67
C THR A 231 5.28 29.97 -12.06
N VAL A 232 6.18 29.00 -11.90
CA VAL A 232 7.53 29.17 -11.37
C VAL A 232 8.54 28.62 -12.39
N LYS A 233 9.69 29.29 -12.57
CA LYS A 233 10.78 28.80 -13.42
C LYS A 233 11.69 27.88 -12.60
N THR A 234 11.45 26.56 -12.70
CA THR A 234 12.23 25.54 -11.99
C THR A 234 13.35 24.94 -12.83
N GLY A 235 14.42 24.52 -12.16
CA GLY A 235 15.42 23.61 -12.74
C GLY A 235 14.85 22.18 -12.88
N PHE A 236 15.40 21.42 -13.81
CA PHE A 236 14.92 20.06 -14.15
C PHE A 236 14.86 19.13 -12.92
N ALA A 237 15.89 19.15 -12.06
CA ALA A 237 15.93 18.29 -10.86
C ALA A 237 14.78 18.58 -9.88
N THR A 238 14.52 19.85 -9.57
CA THR A 238 13.42 20.28 -8.71
C THR A 238 12.06 19.90 -9.30
N ALA A 239 11.89 20.08 -10.61
CA ALA A 239 10.66 19.68 -11.31
C ALA A 239 10.45 18.16 -11.29
N PHE A 240 11.50 17.37 -11.54
CA PHE A 240 11.43 15.91 -11.52
C PHE A 240 11.14 15.35 -10.12
N ALA A 241 11.78 15.89 -9.07
CA ALA A 241 11.48 15.55 -7.69
C ALA A 241 10.02 15.91 -7.31
N SER A 242 9.55 17.08 -7.74
CA SER A 242 8.17 17.53 -7.52
C SER A 242 7.13 16.60 -8.18
N VAL A 243 7.36 16.19 -9.43
CA VAL A 243 6.52 15.18 -10.12
C VAL A 243 6.58 13.84 -9.39
N THR A 244 7.77 13.41 -8.95
CA THR A 244 7.95 12.15 -8.22
C THR A 244 7.17 12.13 -6.90
N ASN A 245 7.08 13.25 -6.18
CA ASN A 245 6.25 13.38 -4.99
C ASN A 245 4.74 13.23 -5.28
N ILE A 246 4.25 13.77 -6.41
CA ILE A 246 2.85 13.55 -6.84
C ILE A 246 2.62 12.07 -7.20
N VAL A 247 3.57 11.43 -7.89
CA VAL A 247 3.49 9.99 -8.21
C VAL A 247 3.46 9.15 -6.92
N PHE A 248 4.31 9.48 -5.93
CA PHE A 248 4.32 8.82 -4.63
C PHE A 248 2.98 8.98 -3.88
N ALA A 249 2.36 10.16 -3.93
CA ALA A 249 1.04 10.40 -3.34
C ALA A 249 -0.09 9.53 -3.92
N TYR A 250 0.07 8.96 -5.11
CA TYR A 250 -0.88 8.00 -5.73
C TYR A 250 -0.37 6.54 -5.77
N ALA A 251 0.75 6.23 -5.10
CA ALA A 251 1.46 4.96 -5.27
C ALA A 251 0.84 3.73 -4.54
N GLY A 252 -0.43 3.79 -4.10
CA GLY A 252 -1.13 2.68 -3.42
C GLY A 252 -1.29 1.38 -4.24
N HIS A 253 -1.00 1.44 -5.55
CA HIS A 253 -1.12 0.34 -6.51
C HIS A 253 -0.40 -0.95 -6.09
N VAL A 254 0.71 -0.85 -5.35
CA VAL A 254 1.49 -2.01 -4.87
C VAL A 254 0.71 -2.93 -3.93
N ALA A 255 -0.37 -2.44 -3.30
CA ALA A 255 -1.22 -3.21 -2.41
C ALA A 255 -2.54 -3.68 -3.06
N PHE A 256 -2.89 -3.20 -4.26
CA PHE A 256 -4.20 -3.46 -4.87
C PHE A 256 -4.46 -4.95 -5.11
N PHE A 257 -3.47 -5.74 -5.55
CA PHE A 257 -3.65 -7.19 -5.74
C PHE A 257 -4.02 -7.93 -4.44
N THR A 258 -3.44 -7.53 -3.30
CA THR A 258 -3.82 -8.02 -1.96
C THR A 258 -5.25 -7.61 -1.62
N PHE A 259 -5.59 -6.31 -1.77
CA PHE A 259 -6.92 -5.82 -1.44
C PHE A 259 -8.04 -6.47 -2.29
N ILE A 260 -7.80 -6.68 -3.59
CA ILE A 260 -8.74 -7.40 -4.47
C ILE A 260 -8.90 -8.87 -4.05
N SER A 261 -7.85 -9.49 -3.51
CA SER A 261 -7.88 -10.91 -3.11
C SER A 261 -8.69 -11.17 -1.83
N GLU A 262 -8.62 -10.27 -0.84
CA GLU A 262 -9.38 -10.37 0.43
C GLU A 262 -10.83 -9.81 0.35
N LEU A 263 -11.24 -9.22 -0.77
CA LEU A 263 -12.64 -8.83 -0.99
C LEU A 263 -13.56 -10.06 -1.02
N LYS A 264 -14.75 -9.91 -0.43
CA LYS A 264 -15.82 -10.92 -0.50
C LYS A 264 -16.32 -11.15 -1.93
N ASP A 265 -16.41 -10.08 -2.73
CA ASP A 265 -16.55 -10.17 -4.19
C ASP A 265 -15.49 -9.26 -4.84
N PRO A 266 -14.44 -9.84 -5.47
CA PRO A 266 -13.43 -9.10 -6.23
C PRO A 266 -14.00 -8.21 -7.35
N ARG A 267 -15.23 -8.45 -7.84
CA ARG A 267 -15.90 -7.64 -8.86
C ARG A 267 -16.33 -6.27 -8.37
N ASP A 268 -16.46 -6.08 -7.05
CA ASP A 268 -16.83 -4.79 -6.47
C ASP A 268 -15.64 -3.81 -6.35
N PHE A 269 -14.39 -4.25 -6.57
CA PHE A 269 -13.21 -3.40 -6.41
C PHE A 269 -13.27 -2.05 -7.18
N PRO A 270 -13.78 -1.95 -8.43
CA PRO A 270 -13.90 -0.66 -9.11
C PRO A 270 -14.73 0.37 -8.34
N LYS A 271 -15.74 -0.06 -7.55
CA LYS A 271 -16.53 0.83 -6.68
C LYS A 271 -15.64 1.45 -5.60
N ALA A 272 -14.75 0.65 -5.01
CA ALA A 272 -13.79 1.11 -4.01
C ALA A 272 -12.71 2.03 -4.63
N LEU A 273 -12.23 1.70 -5.84
CA LEU A 273 -11.25 2.49 -6.58
C LEU A 273 -11.79 3.88 -6.98
N TYR A 274 -13.04 3.98 -7.45
CA TYR A 274 -13.63 5.28 -7.78
C TYR A 274 -13.85 6.15 -6.54
N VAL A 275 -14.27 5.56 -5.40
CA VAL A 275 -14.38 6.30 -4.13
C VAL A 275 -13.00 6.78 -3.65
N LEU A 276 -11.99 5.91 -3.66
CA LEU A 276 -10.60 6.26 -3.36
C LEU A 276 -10.15 7.47 -4.18
N GLN A 277 -10.20 7.35 -5.51
CA GLN A 277 -9.63 8.36 -6.40
C GLN A 277 -10.36 9.71 -6.30
N VAL A 278 -11.70 9.71 -6.22
CA VAL A 278 -12.47 10.97 -6.11
C VAL A 278 -12.13 11.68 -4.80
N CYS A 279 -12.11 10.96 -3.68
CA CYS A 279 -11.75 11.53 -2.38
C CYS A 279 -10.29 12.02 -2.34
N ASP A 280 -9.32 11.19 -2.78
CA ASP A 280 -7.90 11.56 -2.82
C ASP A 280 -7.68 12.78 -3.70
N THR A 281 -8.10 12.73 -4.97
CA THR A 281 -7.83 13.82 -5.94
C THR A 281 -8.46 15.14 -5.49
N THR A 282 -9.69 15.13 -4.97
CA THR A 282 -10.33 16.33 -4.44
C THR A 282 -9.61 16.86 -3.21
N MET A 283 -9.29 16.01 -2.23
CA MET A 283 -8.67 16.48 -1.00
C MET A 283 -7.22 16.92 -1.23
N TYR A 284 -6.48 16.24 -2.10
CA TYR A 284 -5.14 16.61 -2.55
C TYR A 284 -5.13 18.00 -3.18
N ILE A 285 -6.04 18.28 -4.12
CA ILE A 285 -6.14 19.59 -4.77
C ILE A 285 -6.55 20.68 -3.76
N VAL A 286 -7.56 20.44 -2.92
CA VAL A 286 -8.03 21.43 -1.93
C VAL A 286 -6.94 21.76 -0.91
N VAL A 287 -6.32 20.77 -0.29
CA VAL A 287 -5.32 20.98 0.77
C VAL A 287 -4.04 21.59 0.21
N ALA A 288 -3.62 21.17 -0.99
CA ALA A 288 -2.51 21.79 -1.70
C ALA A 288 -2.76 23.28 -1.95
N ILE A 289 -3.90 23.64 -2.55
CA ILE A 289 -4.23 25.04 -2.87
C ILE A 289 -4.36 25.88 -1.59
N VAL A 290 -5.06 25.39 -0.56
CA VAL A 290 -5.27 26.15 0.68
C VAL A 290 -3.94 26.38 1.41
N VAL A 291 -3.15 25.34 1.67
CA VAL A 291 -1.87 25.50 2.38
C VAL A 291 -0.90 26.36 1.57
N TYR A 292 -0.80 26.18 0.25
CA TYR A 292 0.05 27.04 -0.60
C TYR A 292 -0.43 28.49 -0.64
N ARG A 293 -1.75 28.75 -0.66
CA ARG A 293 -2.29 30.13 -0.68
C ARG A 293 -1.93 30.90 0.59
N TYR A 294 -1.87 30.24 1.75
CA TYR A 294 -1.65 30.93 3.02
C TYR A 294 -0.19 30.87 3.53
N ALA A 295 0.57 29.80 3.26
CA ALA A 295 2.00 29.68 3.64
C ALA A 295 3.01 29.97 2.50
N GLY A 296 2.59 30.02 1.23
CA GLY A 296 3.42 30.56 0.15
C GLY A 296 4.55 29.66 -0.36
N THR A 297 5.69 30.28 -0.70
CA THR A 297 6.90 29.58 -1.16
C THR A 297 7.56 28.76 -0.05
N ASP A 298 7.39 29.19 1.20
CA ASP A 298 8.19 28.71 2.34
C ASP A 298 7.47 27.57 3.08
N VAL A 299 6.64 26.83 2.35
CA VAL A 299 5.84 25.70 2.84
C VAL A 299 6.75 24.53 3.19
N ALA A 300 6.82 24.22 4.49
CA ALA A 300 7.49 23.05 5.00
C ALA A 300 6.83 21.75 4.51
N SER A 301 7.64 20.70 4.36
CA SER A 301 7.19 19.33 4.11
C SER A 301 7.72 18.44 5.23
N PRO A 302 6.87 17.73 5.99
CA PRO A 302 5.40 17.64 5.89
C PRO A 302 4.67 18.95 6.25
N ALA A 303 3.55 19.23 5.57
CA ALA A 303 2.77 20.48 5.66
C ALA A 303 2.25 20.87 7.06
N LEU A 304 2.12 19.92 8.00
CA LEU A 304 1.84 20.23 9.42
C LEU A 304 2.94 21.12 10.04
N GLY A 305 4.16 21.04 9.51
CA GLY A 305 5.32 21.85 9.89
C GLY A 305 5.12 23.36 9.70
N SER A 306 4.30 23.75 8.72
CA SER A 306 4.05 25.12 8.25
C SER A 306 3.10 25.94 9.12
N THR A 307 2.73 25.43 10.29
CA THR A 307 1.88 26.14 11.27
C THR A 307 2.66 26.55 12.51
N GLY A 308 2.14 27.58 13.20
CA GLY A 308 2.63 28.10 14.45
C GLY A 308 2.79 27.05 15.54
N SER A 309 3.69 27.33 16.48
CA SER A 309 4.20 26.37 17.46
C SER A 309 3.12 25.67 18.31
N VAL A 310 1.96 26.28 18.52
CA VAL A 310 0.82 25.66 19.22
C VAL A 310 0.02 24.75 18.28
N VAL A 311 -0.40 25.26 17.12
CA VAL A 311 -1.23 24.52 16.16
C VAL A 311 -0.49 23.29 15.63
N LYS A 312 0.80 23.43 15.32
CA LYS A 312 1.68 22.33 14.90
C LYS A 312 1.69 21.16 15.88
N LYS A 313 1.79 21.44 17.18
CA LYS A 313 1.78 20.41 18.23
C LYS A 313 0.41 19.74 18.34
N VAL A 314 -0.68 20.50 18.21
CA VAL A 314 -2.04 19.96 18.21
C VAL A 314 -2.30 19.09 16.97
N ALA A 315 -1.91 19.54 15.77
CA ALA A 315 -2.10 18.79 14.53
C ALA A 315 -1.30 17.48 14.52
N TYR A 316 -0.02 17.49 14.89
CA TYR A 316 0.77 16.25 15.03
C TYR A 316 0.22 15.37 16.16
N GLY A 317 -0.18 15.95 17.29
CA GLY A 317 -0.77 15.20 18.41
C GLY A 317 -2.11 14.51 18.05
N ILE A 318 -2.88 15.09 17.13
CA ILE A 318 -4.13 14.52 16.61
C ILE A 318 -3.88 13.53 15.46
N ALA A 319 -2.74 13.58 14.77
CA ALA A 319 -2.36 12.62 13.73
C ALA A 319 -1.76 11.29 14.29
N LEU A 320 -1.13 11.34 15.47
CA LEU A 320 -0.48 10.19 16.13
C LEU A 320 -1.37 9.10 16.80
N PRO A 321 -2.66 9.31 17.17
CA PRO A 321 -3.43 8.31 17.94
C PRO A 321 -3.68 6.98 17.22
N THR A 322 -3.41 6.90 15.92
CA THR A 322 -3.67 5.74 15.05
C THR A 322 -3.04 4.44 15.57
N GLY A 323 -1.83 4.48 16.13
CA GLY A 323 -1.21 3.35 16.82
C GLY A 323 -1.69 3.16 18.27
N VAL A 324 -1.93 4.25 18.99
CA VAL A 324 -2.28 4.22 20.42
C VAL A 324 -3.69 3.69 20.66
N LEU A 325 -4.65 4.04 19.80
CA LEU A 325 -6.02 3.56 19.87
C LEU A 325 -6.10 2.03 19.71
N TRP A 326 -5.19 1.43 18.94
CA TRP A 326 -5.10 -0.02 18.82
C TRP A 326 -4.58 -0.69 20.10
N LEU A 327 -3.57 -0.11 20.76
CA LEU A 327 -3.11 -0.62 22.07
C LEU A 327 -4.25 -0.64 23.10
N TYR A 328 -5.08 0.40 23.12
CA TYR A 328 -6.28 0.48 23.96
C TYR A 328 -7.32 -0.59 23.60
N ILE A 329 -7.60 -0.79 22.31
CA ILE A 329 -8.60 -1.76 21.81
C ILE A 329 -8.13 -3.23 21.94
N ASN A 330 -6.82 -3.50 22.01
CA ASN A 330 -6.26 -4.86 22.05
C ASN A 330 -5.67 -5.28 23.42
N GLN A 331 -5.82 -4.49 24.49
CA GLN A 331 -5.44 -4.93 25.83
C GLN A 331 -6.18 -6.24 26.23
N GLY A 332 -5.43 -7.27 26.59
CA GLY A 332 -5.95 -8.52 27.19
C GLY A 332 -6.01 -9.78 26.29
N HIS A 333 -6.04 -9.69 24.96
CA HIS A 333 -6.39 -10.85 24.10
C HIS A 333 -5.23 -11.57 23.38
N TRP A 334 -3.98 -11.17 23.66
CA TRP A 334 -2.76 -11.61 22.97
C TRP A 334 -2.52 -13.13 23.00
N PHE A 335 -2.61 -13.75 24.18
CA PHE A 335 -2.28 -15.17 24.40
C PHE A 335 -3.51 -16.09 24.44
N SER A 336 -4.68 -15.65 23.95
CA SER A 336 -5.96 -16.35 24.19
C SER A 336 -6.19 -17.63 23.37
N ASN A 337 -5.26 -18.04 22.50
CA ASN A 337 -5.35 -19.27 21.69
C ASN A 337 -3.94 -19.68 21.20
N GLY A 338 -3.61 -20.97 21.21
CA GLY A 338 -2.32 -21.48 20.72
C GLY A 338 -2.00 -21.06 19.27
N ARG A 339 -2.98 -21.03 18.38
CA ARG A 339 -2.81 -20.56 16.98
C ARG A 339 -2.41 -19.07 16.91
N LYS A 340 -2.82 -18.25 17.88
CA LYS A 340 -2.35 -16.86 18.02
C LYS A 340 -0.93 -16.81 18.58
N THR A 341 -0.64 -17.57 19.63
CA THR A 341 0.70 -17.61 20.25
C THR A 341 1.78 -18.03 19.25
N VAL A 342 1.53 -19.05 18.42
CA VAL A 342 2.44 -19.43 17.33
C VAL A 342 2.63 -18.29 16.32
N LEU A 343 1.57 -17.57 15.97
CA LEU A 343 1.65 -16.43 15.05
C LEU A 343 2.42 -15.24 15.66
N THR A 344 2.27 -14.99 16.96
CA THR A 344 3.05 -13.99 17.70
C THR A 344 4.53 -14.36 17.75
N VAL A 345 4.86 -15.63 18.01
CA VAL A 345 6.26 -16.12 17.97
C VAL A 345 6.85 -16.02 16.56
N ALA A 346 6.10 -16.38 15.51
CA ALA A 346 6.55 -16.24 14.13
C ALA A 346 6.79 -14.77 13.75
N ASN A 347 5.88 -13.86 14.11
CA ASN A 347 6.06 -12.43 13.89
C ASN A 347 7.24 -11.86 14.71
N PHE A 348 7.51 -12.38 15.91
CA PHE A 348 8.66 -12.00 16.73
C PHE A 348 10.00 -12.48 16.13
N LEU A 349 10.04 -13.69 15.54
CA LEU A 349 11.21 -14.17 14.80
C LEU A 349 11.47 -13.34 13.53
N ILE A 350 10.40 -12.95 12.82
CA ILE A 350 10.48 -12.00 11.69
C ILE A 350 11.01 -10.64 12.17
N PHE A 351 10.63 -10.17 13.36
CA PHE A 351 11.21 -8.97 13.97
C PHE A 351 12.69 -9.11 14.33
N CYS A 352 13.12 -10.23 14.94
CA CYS A 352 14.54 -10.46 15.20
C CYS A 352 15.37 -10.44 13.90
N LEU A 353 14.83 -11.03 12.82
CA LEU A 353 15.47 -11.05 11.51
C LEU A 353 15.45 -9.67 10.82
N GLY A 354 14.35 -8.93 10.89
CA GLY A 354 14.23 -7.57 10.38
C GLY A 354 15.11 -6.57 11.14
N ALA A 355 15.15 -6.65 12.47
CA ALA A 355 16.02 -5.84 13.32
C ALA A 355 17.51 -6.17 13.08
N ALA A 356 17.85 -7.44 12.80
CA ALA A 356 19.19 -7.80 12.36
C ALA A 356 19.53 -7.20 10.98
N ILE A 357 18.63 -7.27 9.99
CA ILE A 357 18.83 -6.67 8.67
C ILE A 357 18.96 -5.14 8.77
N CYS A 358 18.08 -4.46 9.50
CA CYS A 358 18.15 -3.02 9.72
C CYS A 358 19.39 -2.62 10.54
N GLY A 359 19.79 -3.43 11.52
CA GLY A 359 21.02 -3.21 12.31
C GLY A 359 22.29 -3.38 11.49
N ILE A 360 22.35 -4.40 10.63
CA ILE A 360 23.46 -4.63 9.68
C ILE A 360 23.49 -3.53 8.61
N GLY A 361 22.33 -3.11 8.11
CA GLY A 361 22.20 -1.98 7.17
C GLY A 361 22.67 -0.67 7.78
N LEU A 362 22.20 -0.32 8.98
CA LEU A 362 22.60 0.89 9.70
C LEU A 362 24.07 0.84 10.11
N TYR A 363 24.62 -0.33 10.44
CA TYR A 363 26.04 -0.54 10.67
C TYR A 363 26.85 -0.32 9.38
N ALA A 364 26.42 -0.89 8.25
CA ALA A 364 27.08 -0.70 6.95
C ALA A 364 27.05 0.78 6.52
N SER A 365 25.90 1.45 6.61
CA SER A 365 25.78 2.90 6.36
C SER A 365 26.60 3.72 7.34
N GLY A 366 26.63 3.37 8.63
CA GLY A 366 27.44 4.05 9.64
C GLY A 366 28.95 3.87 9.42
N VAL A 367 29.39 2.71 8.91
CA VAL A 367 30.79 2.45 8.53
C VAL A 367 31.17 3.19 7.24
N GLN A 368 30.28 3.27 6.24
CA GLN A 368 30.45 4.11 5.05
C GLN A 368 30.55 5.59 5.43
N ILE A 369 29.58 6.11 6.19
CA ILE A 369 29.59 7.50 6.68
C ILE A 369 30.85 7.78 7.49
N LYS A 370 31.33 6.84 8.32
CA LYS A 370 32.59 6.99 9.07
C LYS A 370 33.84 7.00 8.18
N ALA A 371 33.80 6.39 7.00
CA ALA A 371 34.89 6.44 6.03
C ALA A 371 34.92 7.81 5.30
N ASP A 372 33.75 8.37 4.99
CA ASP A 372 33.62 9.67 4.32
C ASP A 372 33.69 10.88 5.29
N SER A 373 33.35 10.71 6.58
CA SER A 373 33.27 11.79 7.55
C SER A 373 34.64 12.22 8.10
N GLY A 374 35.32 13.12 7.38
CA GLY A 374 36.52 13.79 7.86
C GLY A 374 36.25 14.66 9.10
N SER A 375 36.77 14.26 10.26
CA SER A 375 36.80 14.97 11.56
C SER A 375 35.46 15.36 12.22
N GLY A 376 34.34 15.39 11.52
CA GLY A 376 33.00 15.55 12.10
C GLY A 376 32.49 14.25 12.71
N GLY A 377 32.11 14.26 13.99
CA GLY A 377 31.60 13.07 14.69
C GLY A 377 30.28 12.56 14.10
N SER A 378 30.26 11.30 13.66
CA SER A 378 29.20 10.68 12.83
C SER A 378 27.80 10.57 13.47
N TRP A 379 27.62 11.07 14.69
CA TRP A 379 26.36 11.08 15.46
C TRP A 379 26.12 12.42 16.18
N SER A 380 26.57 13.54 15.61
CA SER A 380 26.24 14.87 16.12
C SER A 380 24.71 15.08 16.11
N CYS A 381 24.12 15.41 17.26
CA CYS A 381 22.69 15.72 17.38
C CYS A 381 22.37 17.16 16.94
N ALA A 382 22.91 17.59 15.80
CA ALA A 382 22.63 18.89 15.20
C ALA A 382 21.38 18.84 14.31
N ASP A 383 20.67 19.96 14.20
CA ASP A 383 19.49 20.07 13.35
C ASP A 383 19.90 20.26 11.87
N ASN A 384 19.90 19.16 11.11
CA ASN A 384 20.10 19.18 9.65
C ASN A 384 18.97 19.91 8.87
N GLN A 385 18.07 20.67 9.52
CA GLN A 385 17.06 21.51 8.88
C GLN A 385 17.55 22.94 8.58
N SER A 386 18.73 23.35 9.07
CA SER A 386 19.31 24.68 8.78
C SER A 386 20.49 24.61 7.81
N GLY A 387 20.27 24.11 6.59
CA GLY A 387 21.35 23.92 5.61
C GLY A 387 20.88 23.66 4.18
N GLY A 388 20.31 24.68 3.53
CA GLY A 388 19.84 24.63 2.14
C GLY A 388 18.71 25.62 1.90
#